data_AF-A0AA92U8B0-F1
#
_entry.id   AF-A0AA92U8B0-F1
#
_cell.length_a   1.000
_cell.length_b   1.000
_cell.length_c   1.000
_cell.angle_alpha   90.00
_cell.angle_beta   90.00
_cell.angle_gamma   90.00
#
_symmetry.space_group_name_H-M   'P 1'
#
loop_
_entity.id
_entity.type
_entity.pdbx_description
1 polymer ?
#
loop_
_entity_poly.entity_id
_entity_poly.type
_entity_poly.pdbx_seq_one_letter_code
_entity_poly.pdbx_strand_id
1 'polypeptide(L)'
;LLGISSDKQCQDMVRSCGLAYDPEAYFNWNAEVLPITREEVENFEKATKQQEEQNRKRQTEAEKPRKKSPRKQEDEAPPKALTTEEILQYVDKLAESWEERFEEHHHNSYVVRYATFCLCFGAEKEEAVKHMADKFGAEYADTERVAREIYKHTERLGTWKIRQQGDDEQKRYTSMRALLGWLGARYEMHHNTLSNQYEVRAINTGEKLYLDWTEVDTRVSNSLFVKMELDNICTTQKKLDTV
;
A
#
# COMPACT_ATOMS: atom_id res chain seq x y z
N LEU A 1 -34.79 -24.56 -0.15
CA LEU A 1 -35.65 -23.92 -1.19
C LEU A 1 -35.41 -24.43 -2.62
N LEU A 2 -34.26 -25.00 -2.97
CA LEU A 2 -33.95 -25.41 -4.35
C LEU A 2 -33.82 -26.93 -4.57
N GLY A 3 -34.20 -27.76 -3.59
CA GLY A 3 -34.03 -29.24 -3.67
C GLY A 3 -32.57 -29.71 -3.62
N ILE A 4 -31.62 -28.79 -3.47
CA ILE A 4 -30.19 -29.06 -3.34
C ILE A 4 -29.82 -29.00 -1.85
N SER A 5 -29.02 -29.96 -1.39
CA SER A 5 -28.49 -29.96 -0.02
C SER A 5 -27.56 -28.75 0.18
N SER A 6 -27.87 -27.88 1.12
CA SER A 6 -27.00 -26.76 1.49
C SER A 6 -25.69 -27.27 2.08
N ASP A 7 -24.57 -26.69 1.65
CA ASP A 7 -23.27 -26.97 2.26
C ASP A 7 -23.08 -26.10 3.51
N LYS A 8 -23.16 -26.73 4.68
CA LYS A 8 -23.00 -26.07 5.98
C LYS A 8 -21.59 -25.55 6.23
N GLN A 9 -20.59 -26.08 5.51
CA GLN A 9 -19.18 -25.74 5.69
C GLN A 9 -18.65 -24.80 4.59
N CYS A 10 -19.47 -24.46 3.59
CA CYS A 10 -19.11 -23.60 2.45
C CYS A 10 -17.82 -24.03 1.73
N GLN A 11 -17.56 -25.33 1.63
CA GLN A 11 -16.39 -25.92 0.97
C GLN A 11 -16.66 -26.30 -0.49
N ASP A 12 -17.92 -26.51 -0.87
CA ASP A 12 -18.35 -26.96 -2.18
C ASP A 12 -18.95 -25.80 -2.99
N MET A 13 -18.16 -25.26 -3.93
CA MET A 13 -18.54 -24.14 -4.79
C MET A 13 -19.75 -24.44 -5.70
N VAL A 14 -20.12 -25.71 -5.89
CA VAL A 14 -21.25 -26.12 -6.74
C VAL A 14 -22.55 -26.22 -5.94
N ARG A 15 -22.51 -26.13 -4.60
CA ARG A 15 -23.66 -26.20 -3.70
C ARG A 15 -23.90 -24.88 -2.99
N SER A 16 -24.78 -24.03 -3.55
CA SER A 16 -25.34 -22.83 -2.91
C SER A 16 -24.34 -22.04 -2.04
N CYS A 17 -23.09 -21.91 -2.50
CA CYS A 17 -22.07 -21.18 -1.77
C CYS A 17 -22.41 -19.69 -1.83
N GLY A 18 -22.69 -19.09 -0.68
CA GLY A 18 -23.01 -17.66 -0.57
C GLY A 18 -24.36 -17.33 0.07
N LEU A 19 -25.24 -18.32 0.26
CA LEU A 19 -26.39 -18.16 1.15
C LEU A 19 -26.02 -18.66 2.55
N ALA A 20 -26.13 -17.80 3.56
CA ALA A 20 -25.97 -18.22 4.94
C ALA A 20 -26.91 -19.39 5.22
N TYR A 21 -26.38 -20.52 5.68
CA TYR A 21 -27.21 -21.66 6.07
C TYR A 21 -28.00 -21.28 7.31
N ASP A 22 -29.27 -20.94 7.12
CA ASP A 22 -30.24 -20.74 8.19
C ASP A 22 -31.33 -21.82 8.06
N PRO A 23 -31.41 -22.78 8.98
CA PRO A 23 -32.42 -23.84 8.94
C PRO A 23 -33.85 -23.31 9.10
N GLU A 24 -34.03 -22.11 9.64
CA GLU A 24 -35.33 -21.45 9.79
C GLU A 24 -35.70 -20.59 8.57
N ALA A 25 -34.81 -20.45 7.58
CA ALA A 25 -35.10 -19.67 6.38
C ALA A 25 -36.18 -20.35 5.53
N TYR A 26 -37.28 -19.63 5.30
CA TYR A 26 -38.38 -20.05 4.43
C TYR A 26 -38.68 -18.95 3.40
N PHE A 27 -39.27 -19.34 2.28
CA PHE A 27 -39.73 -18.38 1.27
C PHE A 27 -41.14 -17.91 1.65
N ASN A 28 -41.29 -16.62 1.96
CA ASN A 28 -42.59 -16.02 2.25
C ASN A 28 -43.28 -15.62 0.93
N TRP A 29 -44.25 -16.43 0.48
CA TRP A 29 -45.05 -16.16 -0.72
C TRP A 29 -45.87 -14.87 -0.63
N ASN A 30 -46.15 -14.39 0.58
CA ASN A 30 -46.91 -13.18 0.84
C ASN A 30 -45.97 -12.04 1.31
N ALA A 31 -44.73 -12.01 0.84
CA ALA A 31 -43.81 -10.94 1.17
C ALA A 31 -44.36 -9.59 0.68
N GLU A 32 -44.52 -8.65 1.60
CA GLU A 32 -44.87 -7.28 1.26
C GLU A 32 -43.62 -6.53 0.77
N VAL A 33 -43.80 -5.66 -0.24
CA VAL A 33 -42.73 -4.80 -0.72
C VAL A 33 -42.32 -3.87 0.40
N LEU A 34 -41.06 -3.90 0.81
CA LEU A 34 -40.52 -2.94 1.77
C LEU A 34 -40.37 -1.59 1.05
N PRO A 35 -41.24 -0.59 1.32
CA PRO A 35 -41.27 0.62 0.53
C PRO A 35 -40.17 1.55 1.04
N ILE A 36 -39.03 1.57 0.36
CA ILE A 36 -37.97 2.52 0.63
C ILE A 36 -38.32 3.82 -0.09
N THR A 37 -38.66 4.86 0.68
CA THR A 37 -38.96 6.18 0.14
C THR A 37 -37.66 6.93 -0.19
N ARG A 38 -37.72 7.86 -1.15
CA ARG A 38 -36.55 8.70 -1.48
C ARG A 38 -36.05 9.51 -0.28
N GLU A 39 -36.96 9.97 0.58
CA GLU A 39 -36.60 10.70 1.79
C GLU A 39 -35.81 9.84 2.78
N GLU A 40 -36.15 8.56 2.93
CA GLU A 40 -35.39 7.63 3.77
C GLU A 40 -33.98 7.39 3.25
N VAL A 41 -33.83 7.25 1.92
CA VAL A 41 -32.50 7.12 1.27
C VAL A 41 -31.68 8.38 1.49
N GLU A 42 -32.25 9.56 1.25
CA GLU A 42 -31.56 10.83 1.46
C GLU A 42 -31.19 11.06 2.93
N ASN A 43 -32.06 10.67 3.87
CA ASN A 43 -31.78 10.77 5.30
C ASN A 43 -30.68 9.80 5.72
N PHE A 44 -30.66 8.58 5.17
CA PHE A 44 -29.59 7.62 5.38
C PHE A 44 -28.25 8.17 4.85
N GLU A 45 -28.22 8.68 3.61
CA GLU A 45 -27.02 9.29 3.04
C GLU A 45 -26.51 10.48 3.86
N LYS A 46 -27.42 11.35 4.33
CA LYS A 46 -27.08 12.49 5.21
C LYS A 46 -26.52 12.00 6.54
N ALA A 47 -27.12 10.99 7.16
CA ALA A 47 -26.65 10.41 8.41
C ALA A 47 -25.25 9.79 8.26
N THR A 48 -25.00 9.04 7.18
CA THR A 48 -23.70 8.45 6.88
C THR A 48 -22.63 9.53 6.67
N LYS A 49 -22.93 10.58 5.88
CA LYS A 49 -22.01 11.72 5.69
C LYS A 49 -21.70 12.47 6.99
N GLN A 50 -22.70 12.66 7.85
CA GLN A 50 -22.50 13.30 9.16
C GLN A 50 -21.63 12.45 10.09
N GLN A 51 -21.81 11.12 10.07
CA GLN A 51 -21.02 10.20 10.87
C GLN A 51 -19.56 10.15 10.39
N GLU A 52 -19.32 10.16 9.07
CA GLU A 52 -17.99 10.28 8.47
C GLU A 52 -17.31 11.60 8.86
N GLU A 53 -18.04 12.72 8.83
CA GLU A 53 -17.51 14.02 9.21
C GLU A 53 -17.20 14.11 10.71
N GLN A 54 -18.02 13.49 11.57
CA GLN A 54 -17.73 13.37 13.01
C GLN A 54 -16.48 12.51 13.26
N ASN A 55 -16.31 11.40 12.52
CA ASN A 55 -15.10 10.59 12.60
C ASN A 55 -13.86 11.38 12.17
N ARG A 56 -13.96 12.17 11.09
CA ARG A 56 -12.89 13.08 10.64
C ARG A 56 -12.55 14.14 11.69
N LYS A 57 -13.56 14.74 12.34
CA LYS A 57 -13.38 15.71 13.42
C LYS A 57 -12.68 15.10 14.64
N ARG A 58 -13.06 13.88 15.04
CA ARG A 58 -12.39 13.14 16.14
C ARG A 58 -10.92 12.84 15.83
N GLN A 59 -10.59 12.52 14.59
CA GLN A 59 -9.20 12.34 14.16
C GLN A 59 -8.41 13.67 14.27
N THR A 60 -8.98 14.79 13.81
CA THR A 60 -8.32 16.11 13.94
C THR A 60 -8.23 16.63 15.39
N GLU A 61 -9.16 16.27 16.28
CA GLU A 61 -9.06 16.62 17.70
C GLU A 61 -8.04 15.78 18.47
N ALA A 62 -7.82 14.53 18.08
CA ALA A 62 -6.73 13.70 18.60
C ALA A 62 -5.34 14.25 18.22
N GLU A 63 -5.25 15.08 17.17
CA GLU A 63 -4.03 15.77 16.74
C GLU A 63 -3.82 17.15 17.39
N LYS A 64 -4.74 17.65 18.24
CA LYS A 64 -4.48 18.88 19.01
C LYS A 64 -3.28 18.65 19.92
N PRO A 65 -2.26 19.55 19.91
CA PRO A 65 -1.03 19.33 20.65
C PRO A 65 -1.34 19.34 22.16
N ARG A 66 -1.19 18.18 22.81
CA ARG A 66 -1.02 18.14 24.27
C ARG A 66 0.13 19.10 24.60
N LYS A 67 -0.14 20.12 25.42
CA LYS A 67 0.87 21.07 25.92
C LYS A 67 2.11 20.28 26.36
N LYS A 68 3.19 20.36 25.57
CA LYS A 68 4.47 19.76 25.93
C LYS A 68 4.96 20.50 27.18
N SER A 69 5.10 19.77 28.28
CA SER A 69 6.00 20.16 29.38
C SER A 69 7.37 20.48 28.78
N PRO A 70 8.14 21.44 29.33
CA PRO A 70 9.40 21.88 28.74
C PRO A 70 10.42 20.75 28.80
N ARG A 71 10.47 19.94 27.74
CA ARG A 71 11.53 18.97 27.50
C ARG A 71 12.70 19.76 26.94
N LYS A 72 13.81 19.76 27.70
CA LYS A 72 15.09 20.35 27.32
C LYS A 72 15.34 20.10 25.83
N GLN A 73 15.48 21.19 25.07
CA GLN A 73 16.13 21.18 23.77
C GLN A 73 17.59 20.83 24.05
N GLU A 74 17.92 19.56 23.88
CA GLU A 74 19.27 19.21 23.47
C GLU A 74 19.28 19.37 21.94
N ASP A 75 20.28 20.09 21.45
CA ASP A 75 20.59 20.32 20.04
C ASP A 75 20.75 18.98 19.31
N GLU A 76 19.63 18.40 18.86
CA GLU A 76 19.65 17.28 17.92
C GLU A 76 19.82 17.90 16.53
N ALA A 77 21.03 17.77 15.98
CA ALA A 77 21.36 18.19 14.62
C ALA A 77 20.29 17.68 13.64
N PRO A 78 19.92 18.46 12.61
CA PRO A 78 18.90 18.05 11.65
C PRO A 78 19.26 16.66 11.08
N PRO A 79 18.28 15.73 10.96
CA PRO A 79 18.54 14.39 10.45
C PRO A 79 19.20 14.51 9.08
N LYS A 80 20.39 13.90 8.93
CA LYS A 80 21.14 13.90 7.67
C LYS A 80 20.22 13.41 6.55
N ALA A 81 19.88 14.28 5.62
CA ALA A 81 19.23 13.87 4.39
C ALA A 81 20.19 12.95 3.65
N LEU A 82 19.73 11.75 3.26
CA LEU A 82 20.53 10.88 2.39
C LEU A 82 20.86 11.64 1.11
N THR A 83 22.12 11.54 0.71
CA THR A 83 22.58 12.05 -0.59
C THR A 83 21.99 11.22 -1.72
N THR A 84 21.89 11.79 -2.91
CA THR A 84 21.43 11.06 -4.11
C THR A 84 22.25 9.80 -4.34
N GLU A 85 23.57 9.87 -4.17
CA GLU A 85 24.48 8.73 -4.34
C GLU A 85 24.15 7.58 -3.38
N GLU A 86 23.88 7.87 -2.10
CA GLU A 86 23.45 6.85 -1.14
C GLU A 86 22.09 6.24 -1.51
N ILE A 87 21.17 7.04 -2.07
CA ILE A 87 19.89 6.56 -2.58
C ILE A 87 20.10 5.61 -3.76
N LEU A 88 20.95 5.97 -4.72
CA LEU A 88 21.26 5.15 -5.89
C LEU A 88 21.90 3.81 -5.49
N GLN A 89 22.86 3.83 -4.57
CA GLN A 89 23.46 2.61 -4.00
C GLN A 89 22.45 1.73 -3.28
N TYR A 90 21.47 2.33 -2.60
CA TYR A 90 20.40 1.58 -1.96
C TYR A 90 19.45 0.95 -2.99
N VAL A 91 19.07 1.69 -4.03
CA VAL A 91 18.23 1.17 -5.12
C VAL A 91 18.95 0.04 -5.87
N ASP A 92 20.26 0.14 -6.06
CA ASP A 92 21.08 -0.94 -6.64
C ASP A 92 21.01 -2.23 -5.83
N LYS A 93 21.18 -2.14 -4.51
CA LYS A 93 21.04 -3.31 -3.62
C LYS A 93 19.62 -3.88 -3.65
N LEU A 94 18.60 -3.02 -3.71
CA LEU A 94 17.21 -3.47 -3.85
C LEU A 94 16.99 -4.18 -5.18
N ALA A 95 17.57 -3.68 -6.26
CA ALA A 95 17.44 -4.23 -7.60
C ALA A 95 18.03 -5.66 -7.72
N GLU A 96 19.04 -6.01 -6.91
CA GLU A 96 19.56 -7.38 -6.85
C GLU A 96 18.48 -8.40 -6.39
N SER A 97 17.56 -7.97 -5.53
CA SER A 97 16.46 -8.78 -5.00
C SER A 97 15.25 -8.88 -5.92
N TRP A 98 15.23 -8.12 -7.02
CA TRP A 98 14.15 -8.20 -7.99
C TRP A 98 14.20 -9.52 -8.77
N GLU A 99 13.01 -10.03 -9.07
CA GLU A 99 12.86 -11.22 -9.91
C GLU A 99 13.10 -10.89 -11.39
N GLU A 100 12.57 -9.77 -11.88
CA GLU A 100 12.89 -9.25 -13.19
C GLU A 100 14.34 -8.76 -13.27
N ARG A 101 15.04 -9.30 -14.27
CA ARG A 101 16.42 -8.97 -14.59
C ARG A 101 16.44 -8.01 -15.78
N PHE A 102 17.54 -7.29 -15.89
CA PHE A 102 17.79 -6.41 -17.03
C PHE A 102 18.24 -7.28 -18.22
N GLU A 103 17.28 -7.67 -19.06
CA GLU A 103 17.48 -8.59 -20.18
C GLU A 103 16.65 -8.16 -21.40
N GLU A 104 16.94 -8.75 -22.56
CA GLU A 104 16.22 -8.52 -23.81
C GLU A 104 14.70 -8.77 -23.60
N HIS A 105 13.86 -7.85 -24.10
CA HIS A 105 12.40 -7.77 -23.83
C HIS A 105 11.97 -7.26 -22.45
N HIS A 106 12.87 -7.15 -21.47
CA HIS A 106 12.57 -6.62 -20.12
C HIS A 106 13.21 -5.26 -19.81
N HIS A 107 14.10 -4.75 -20.67
CA HIS A 107 14.81 -3.47 -20.46
C HIS A 107 13.89 -2.31 -20.08
N ASN A 108 12.79 -2.10 -20.80
CA ASN A 108 11.90 -0.97 -20.53
C ASN A 108 11.22 -1.08 -19.16
N SER A 109 10.69 -2.26 -18.83
CA SER A 109 10.05 -2.52 -17.54
C SER A 109 11.02 -2.29 -16.39
N TYR A 110 12.22 -2.87 -16.50
CA TYR A 110 13.27 -2.74 -15.50
C TYR A 110 13.70 -1.28 -15.28
N VAL A 111 13.94 -0.53 -16.36
CA VAL A 111 14.35 0.89 -16.30
C VAL A 111 13.23 1.77 -15.75
N VAL A 112 11.97 1.53 -16.12
CA VAL A 112 10.82 2.23 -15.52
C VAL A 112 10.77 1.99 -14.01
N ARG A 113 10.97 0.75 -13.57
CA ARG A 113 10.96 0.41 -12.15
C ARG A 113 12.11 1.07 -11.41
N TYR A 114 13.32 0.96 -11.95
CA TYR A 114 14.51 1.58 -11.38
C TYR A 114 14.34 3.10 -11.22
N ALA A 115 13.94 3.81 -12.27
CA ALA A 115 13.65 5.24 -12.20
C ALA A 115 12.56 5.58 -11.19
N THR A 116 11.51 4.75 -11.08
CA THR A 116 10.42 4.95 -10.12
C THR A 116 10.94 4.86 -8.69
N PHE A 117 11.83 3.91 -8.39
CA PHE A 117 12.43 3.77 -7.06
C PHE A 117 13.33 4.96 -6.74
N CYS A 118 14.20 5.37 -7.66
CA CYS A 118 15.02 6.57 -7.51
C CYS A 118 14.16 7.81 -7.20
N LEU A 119 13.11 8.04 -8.00
CA LEU A 119 12.15 9.13 -7.80
C LEU A 119 11.49 9.04 -6.42
N CYS A 120 10.92 7.89 -6.07
CA CYS A 120 10.18 7.73 -4.83
C CYS A 120 11.07 7.88 -3.58
N PHE A 121 12.33 7.44 -3.63
CA PHE A 121 13.29 7.69 -2.53
C PHE A 121 13.85 9.11 -2.50
N GLY A 122 13.70 9.87 -3.60
CA GLY A 122 14.05 11.28 -3.67
C GLY A 122 15.43 11.56 -4.25
N ALA A 123 15.95 10.67 -5.08
CA ALA A 123 17.18 10.90 -5.83
C ALA A 123 17.00 12.10 -6.79
N GLU A 124 17.98 13.00 -6.83
CA GLU A 124 17.99 14.16 -7.73
C GLU A 124 17.94 13.70 -9.19
N LYS A 125 17.19 14.46 -10.01
CA LYS A 125 16.80 14.01 -11.35
C LYS A 125 18.01 13.84 -12.26
N GLU A 126 18.87 14.85 -12.38
CA GLU A 126 19.95 14.80 -13.36
C GLU A 126 21.03 13.80 -12.94
N GLU A 127 21.33 13.69 -11.65
CA GLU A 127 22.22 12.65 -11.10
C GLU A 127 21.66 11.24 -11.33
N ALA A 128 20.38 11.00 -11.07
CA ALA A 128 19.77 9.68 -11.28
C ALA A 128 19.69 9.30 -12.76
N VAL A 129 19.27 10.23 -13.62
CA VAL A 129 19.21 10.00 -15.08
C VAL A 129 20.58 9.70 -15.64
N LYS A 130 21.61 10.45 -15.22
CA LYS A 130 23.00 10.20 -15.62
C LYS A 130 23.47 8.81 -15.16
N HIS A 131 23.27 8.47 -13.88
CA HIS A 131 23.63 7.16 -13.35
C HIS A 131 22.99 6.01 -14.15
N MET A 132 21.70 6.13 -14.46
CA MET A 132 20.99 5.13 -15.25
C MET A 132 21.50 5.06 -16.69
N ALA A 133 21.77 6.20 -17.33
CA ALA A 133 22.32 6.24 -18.69
C ALA A 133 23.71 5.61 -18.76
N ASP A 134 24.57 5.89 -17.77
CA ASP A 134 25.90 5.28 -17.67
C ASP A 134 25.82 3.76 -17.44
N LYS A 135 24.82 3.28 -16.69
CA LYS A 135 24.65 1.88 -16.31
C LYS A 135 23.95 1.01 -17.37
N PHE A 136 22.88 1.52 -17.96
CA PHE A 136 21.99 0.75 -18.85
C PHE A 136 21.99 1.26 -20.29
N GLY A 137 22.50 2.48 -20.55
CA GLY A 137 22.40 3.14 -21.85
C GLY A 137 23.14 2.43 -22.98
N ALA A 138 24.18 1.66 -22.67
CA ALA A 138 24.92 0.87 -23.66
C ALA A 138 24.07 -0.26 -24.28
N GLU A 139 23.21 -0.89 -23.47
CA GLU A 139 22.36 -2.01 -23.88
C GLU A 139 20.93 -1.56 -24.24
N TYR A 140 20.47 -0.45 -23.65
CA TYR A 140 19.15 0.13 -23.90
C TYR A 140 19.26 1.65 -24.15
N ALA A 141 19.35 2.05 -25.42
CA ALA A 141 19.53 3.44 -25.84
C ALA A 141 18.40 4.38 -25.36
N ASP A 142 17.20 3.85 -25.12
CA ASP A 142 16.03 4.61 -24.65
C ASP A 142 16.06 4.91 -23.14
N THR A 143 17.07 4.42 -22.41
CA THR A 143 17.17 4.55 -20.93
C THR A 143 16.95 5.99 -20.46
N GLU A 144 17.66 6.96 -21.04
CA GLU A 144 17.60 8.35 -20.61
C GLU A 144 16.19 8.94 -20.82
N ARG A 145 15.58 8.64 -21.96
CA ARG A 145 14.23 9.09 -22.31
C ARG A 145 13.21 8.56 -21.31
N VAL A 146 13.28 7.27 -21.01
CA VAL A 146 12.38 6.61 -20.05
C VAL A 146 12.56 7.19 -18.64
N ALA A 147 13.79 7.32 -18.16
CA ALA A 147 14.06 7.90 -16.84
C ALA A 147 13.51 9.32 -16.72
N ARG A 148 13.74 10.18 -17.73
CA ARG A 148 13.21 11.55 -17.75
C ARG A 148 11.68 11.60 -17.75
N GLU A 149 11.01 10.64 -18.39
CA GLU A 149 9.55 10.53 -18.39
C GLU A 149 9.02 10.25 -16.98
N ILE A 150 9.59 9.27 -16.28
CA ILE A 150 9.20 8.94 -14.91
C ILE A 150 9.37 10.13 -13.97
N TYR A 151 10.45 10.89 -14.13
CA TYR A 151 10.72 12.08 -13.32
C TYR A 151 9.80 13.28 -13.58
N LYS A 152 8.83 13.19 -14.50
CA LYS A 152 7.74 14.19 -14.60
C LYS A 152 6.76 14.09 -13.43
N HIS A 153 6.69 12.94 -12.76
CA HIS A 153 5.81 12.66 -11.62
C HIS A 153 6.36 13.24 -10.31
N THR A 154 6.53 14.56 -10.27
CA THR A 154 7.12 15.28 -9.14
C THR A 154 6.34 15.10 -7.83
N GLU A 155 5.05 14.78 -7.88
CA GLU A 155 4.20 14.44 -6.74
C GLU A 155 4.68 13.20 -5.97
N ARG A 156 5.44 12.32 -6.63
CA ARG A 156 6.00 11.10 -6.03
C ARG A 156 7.40 11.29 -5.48
N LEU A 157 8.05 12.43 -5.77
CA LEU A 157 9.44 12.66 -5.42
C LEU A 157 9.67 12.59 -3.91
N GLY A 158 10.56 11.69 -3.51
CA GLY A 158 10.93 11.52 -2.11
C GLY A 158 9.77 11.14 -1.21
N THR A 159 8.70 10.52 -1.73
CA THR A 159 7.56 10.02 -0.94
C THR A 159 7.93 8.83 -0.05
N TRP A 160 9.03 8.13 -0.33
CA TRP A 160 9.53 7.01 0.45
C TRP A 160 10.69 7.45 1.35
N LYS A 161 11.04 6.64 2.36
CA LYS A 161 12.20 6.89 3.25
C LYS A 161 13.02 5.61 3.35
N ILE A 162 14.33 5.73 3.25
CA ILE A 162 15.28 4.66 3.54
C ILE A 162 15.57 4.67 5.03
N ARG A 163 15.50 3.51 5.68
CA ARG A 163 15.86 3.36 7.08
C ARG A 163 17.36 3.10 7.19
N GLN A 164 18.09 3.94 7.91
CA GLN A 164 19.51 3.71 8.19
C GLN A 164 19.65 2.80 9.42
N GLN A 165 20.61 1.88 9.36
CA GLN A 165 20.94 0.97 10.46
C GLN A 165 21.67 1.78 11.54
N GLY A 166 21.01 2.02 12.67
CA GLY A 166 21.49 2.90 13.75
C GLY A 166 20.49 3.98 14.19
N ASP A 167 19.32 4.07 13.56
CA ASP A 167 18.19 4.86 14.09
C ASP A 167 17.71 4.16 15.38
N ASP A 168 18.06 4.76 16.52
CA ASP A 168 18.11 4.18 17.87
C ASP A 168 17.05 3.12 18.21
N GLU A 169 17.48 2.14 19.00
CA GLU A 169 16.74 1.05 19.66
C GLU A 169 15.54 1.50 20.55
N GLN A 170 15.11 2.76 20.50
CA GLN A 170 13.76 3.10 20.92
C GLN A 170 12.80 2.77 19.78
N LYS A 171 11.94 1.77 20.01
CA LYS A 171 10.72 1.42 19.25
C LYS A 171 9.84 2.65 18.90
N ARG A 172 10.32 3.55 18.04
CA ARG A 172 9.52 4.57 17.41
C ARG A 172 8.78 3.87 16.29
N TYR A 173 7.45 3.91 16.36
CA TYR A 173 6.62 3.42 15.28
C TYR A 173 7.08 4.04 13.95
N THR A 174 7.31 3.19 12.95
CA THR A 174 7.69 3.59 11.60
C THR A 174 6.71 4.64 11.10
N SER A 175 7.23 5.75 10.57
CA SER A 175 6.39 6.82 10.03
C SER A 175 5.45 6.26 8.95
N MET A 176 4.24 6.84 8.81
CA MET A 176 3.30 6.41 7.76
C MET A 176 3.94 6.46 6.37
N ARG A 177 4.81 7.45 6.16
CA ARG A 177 5.56 7.63 4.92
C ARG A 177 6.58 6.51 4.65
N ALA A 178 7.26 6.03 5.68
CA ALA A 178 8.16 4.88 5.56
C ALA A 178 7.38 3.55 5.40
N LEU A 179 6.18 3.43 6.00
CA LEU A 179 5.30 2.29 5.77
C LEU A 179 4.80 2.22 4.32
N LEU A 180 4.30 3.35 3.81
CA LEU A 180 3.89 3.49 2.41
C LEU A 180 5.06 3.20 1.45
N GLY A 181 6.27 3.62 1.80
CA GLY A 181 7.45 3.31 1.00
C GLY A 181 7.82 1.83 1.01
N TRP A 182 7.71 1.17 2.17
CA TRP A 182 7.96 -0.28 2.25
C TRP A 182 6.93 -1.07 1.44
N LEU A 183 5.64 -0.71 1.57
CA LEU A 183 4.55 -1.32 0.82
C LEU A 183 4.69 -1.08 -0.68
N GLY A 184 4.82 0.18 -1.11
CA GLY A 184 4.90 0.54 -2.52
C GLY A 184 6.15 -0.01 -3.24
N ALA A 185 7.21 -0.31 -2.50
CA ALA A 185 8.40 -0.98 -3.06
C ALA A 185 8.17 -2.47 -3.34
N ARG A 186 7.16 -3.10 -2.72
CA ARG A 186 6.94 -4.56 -2.76
C ARG A 186 5.59 -4.94 -3.35
N TYR A 187 4.62 -4.05 -3.30
CA TYR A 187 3.23 -4.30 -3.61
C TYR A 187 2.62 -3.17 -4.42
N GLU A 188 1.85 -3.55 -5.42
CA GLU A 188 0.84 -2.70 -6.03
C GLU A 188 -0.44 -2.82 -5.21
N MET A 189 -1.07 -1.69 -4.93
CA MET A 189 -2.28 -1.61 -4.14
C MET A 189 -3.27 -0.72 -4.89
N HIS A 190 -4.53 -1.12 -4.95
CA HIS A 190 -5.58 -0.28 -5.50
C HIS A 190 -6.91 -0.51 -4.79
N HIS A 191 -7.83 0.45 -4.94
CA HIS A 191 -9.20 0.34 -4.47
C HIS A 191 -10.11 -0.08 -5.63
N ASN A 192 -10.66 -1.29 -5.54
CA ASN A 192 -11.63 -1.79 -6.51
C ASN A 192 -13.00 -1.19 -6.18
N THR A 193 -13.44 -0.24 -7.01
CA THR A 193 -14.71 0.48 -6.78
C THR A 193 -15.95 -0.38 -7.07
N LEU A 194 -15.83 -1.50 -7.78
CA LEU A 194 -16.94 -2.40 -8.07
C LEU A 194 -17.24 -3.34 -6.89
N SER A 195 -16.21 -3.94 -6.30
CA SER A 195 -16.34 -4.78 -5.11
C SER A 195 -16.30 -3.98 -3.80
N ASN A 196 -15.89 -2.72 -3.88
CA ASN A 196 -15.57 -1.84 -2.75
C ASN A 196 -14.50 -2.43 -1.82
N GLN A 197 -13.59 -3.23 -2.37
CA GLN A 197 -12.49 -3.86 -1.64
C GLN A 197 -11.15 -3.25 -2.03
N TYR A 198 -10.20 -3.27 -1.10
CA TYR A 198 -8.80 -3.00 -1.40
C TYR A 198 -8.14 -4.29 -1.85
N GLU A 199 -7.35 -4.21 -2.93
CA GLU A 199 -6.66 -5.35 -3.50
C GLU A 199 -5.15 -5.07 -3.53
N VAL A 200 -4.36 -6.13 -3.30
CA VAL A 200 -2.91 -6.09 -3.30
C VAL A 200 -2.35 -7.12 -4.28
N ARG A 201 -1.25 -6.77 -4.93
CA ARG A 201 -0.47 -7.66 -5.78
C ARG A 201 1.02 -7.44 -5.54
N ALA A 202 1.80 -8.50 -5.40
CA ALA A 202 3.25 -8.42 -5.24
C ALA A 202 3.92 -7.95 -6.55
N ILE A 203 4.95 -7.11 -6.43
CA ILE A 203 5.71 -6.58 -7.56
C ILE A 203 7.09 -7.23 -7.58
N ASN A 204 7.31 -8.20 -8.48
CA ASN A 204 8.64 -8.66 -8.91
C ASN A 204 9.68 -8.78 -7.77
N THR A 205 9.28 -9.28 -6.61
CA THR A 205 10.10 -9.33 -5.37
C THR A 205 10.61 -10.74 -5.08
N GLY A 206 10.47 -11.68 -6.02
CA GLY A 206 10.65 -13.11 -5.74
C GLY A 206 9.61 -13.64 -4.75
N GLU A 207 8.60 -12.84 -4.40
CA GLU A 207 7.50 -13.25 -3.55
C GLU A 207 6.59 -14.20 -4.32
N LYS A 208 6.44 -15.41 -3.81
CA LYS A 208 5.50 -16.41 -4.35
C LYS A 208 4.06 -16.22 -3.87
N LEU A 209 3.80 -15.16 -3.11
CA LEU A 209 2.49 -14.84 -2.54
C LEU A 209 1.96 -13.57 -3.17
N TYR A 210 0.64 -13.49 -3.36
CA TYR A 210 -0.06 -12.33 -3.92
C TYR A 210 0.34 -12.02 -5.37
N LEU A 211 0.58 -13.06 -6.18
CA LEU A 211 0.95 -12.91 -7.60
C LEU A 211 -0.20 -12.31 -8.43
N ASP A 212 -1.44 -12.64 -8.06
CA ASP A 212 -2.65 -12.05 -8.61
C ASP A 212 -3.24 -11.03 -7.63
N TRP A 213 -4.13 -10.17 -8.14
CA TRP A 213 -4.90 -9.25 -7.32
C TRP A 213 -5.66 -10.01 -6.24
N THR A 214 -5.28 -9.74 -5.00
CA THR A 214 -5.79 -10.43 -3.82
C THR A 214 -6.45 -9.42 -2.90
N GLU A 215 -7.69 -9.69 -2.50
CA GLU A 215 -8.41 -8.85 -1.51
C GLU A 215 -7.62 -8.75 -0.21
N VAL A 216 -7.50 -7.53 0.33
CA VAL A 216 -6.84 -7.26 1.60
C VAL A 216 -7.80 -7.58 2.74
N ASP A 217 -7.91 -8.86 3.05
CA ASP A 217 -8.62 -9.35 4.23
C ASP A 217 -7.73 -9.32 5.50
N THR A 218 -8.28 -9.74 6.64
CA THR A 218 -7.52 -9.82 7.89
C THR A 218 -6.30 -10.72 7.79
N ARG A 219 -6.34 -11.80 7.01
CA ARG A 219 -5.22 -12.74 6.85
C ARG A 219 -4.09 -12.09 6.04
N VAL A 220 -4.43 -11.40 4.96
CA VAL A 220 -3.47 -10.65 4.14
C VAL A 220 -2.86 -9.52 4.96
N SER A 221 -3.67 -8.72 5.66
CA SER A 221 -3.18 -7.66 6.56
C SER A 221 -2.20 -8.20 7.61
N ASN A 222 -2.54 -9.33 8.25
CA ASN A 222 -1.65 -9.97 9.24
C ASN A 222 -0.35 -10.47 8.62
N SER A 223 -0.41 -11.04 7.43
CA SER A 223 0.78 -11.50 6.71
C SER A 223 1.71 -10.34 6.35
N LEU A 224 1.15 -9.22 5.86
CA LEU A 224 1.89 -8.00 5.60
C LEU A 224 2.53 -7.45 6.87
N PHE A 225 1.80 -7.45 7.98
CA PHE A 225 2.31 -7.03 9.29
C PHE A 225 3.52 -7.88 9.74
N VAL A 226 3.45 -9.21 9.62
CA VAL A 226 4.57 -10.10 9.99
C VAL A 226 5.78 -9.85 9.09
N LYS A 227 5.59 -9.67 7.78
CA LYS A 227 6.68 -9.35 6.86
C LYS A 227 7.33 -8.01 7.19
N MET A 228 6.53 -7.01 7.56
CA MET A 228 7.04 -5.74 8.06
C MET A 228 7.92 -5.94 9.30
N GLU A 229 7.46 -6.70 10.29
CA GLU A 229 8.26 -6.97 11.50
C GLU A 229 9.59 -7.68 11.19
N LEU A 230 9.60 -8.64 10.26
CA LEU A 230 10.82 -9.33 9.80
C LEU A 230 11.81 -8.36 9.12
N ASP A 231 11.31 -7.37 8.40
CA ASP A 231 12.10 -6.29 7.80
C ASP A 231 12.41 -5.16 8.81
N ASN A 232 12.23 -5.43 10.11
CA ASN A 232 12.38 -4.51 11.23
C ASN A 232 11.47 -3.27 11.17
N ILE A 233 10.43 -3.25 10.34
CA ILE A 233 9.45 -2.17 10.24
C ILE A 233 8.50 -2.27 11.45
N CYS A 234 8.67 -1.37 12.42
CA CYS A 234 7.88 -1.38 13.65
C CYS A 234 6.58 -0.61 13.46
N THR A 235 5.47 -1.30 13.23
CA THR A 235 4.14 -0.68 13.08
C THR A 235 3.12 -1.29 14.04
N THR A 236 1.87 -0.81 13.98
CA THR A 236 0.72 -1.47 14.63
C THR A 236 -0.29 -1.84 13.57
N GLN A 237 -1.04 -2.90 13.81
CA GLN A 237 -2.15 -3.35 12.96
C GLN A 237 -3.15 -2.21 12.68
N LYS A 238 -3.54 -1.46 13.73
CA LYS A 238 -4.41 -0.27 13.61
C LYS A 238 -3.89 0.79 12.64
N LYS A 239 -2.57 0.91 12.51
CA LYS A 239 -1.94 1.88 11.60
C LYS A 239 -1.84 1.33 10.17
N LEU A 240 -1.72 0.01 10.03
CA LEU A 240 -1.79 -0.66 8.74
C LEU A 240 -3.22 -0.57 8.16
N ASP A 241 -4.25 -0.74 8.99
CA ASP A 241 -5.66 -0.61 8.58
C ASP A 241 -6.05 0.82 8.12
N THR A 242 -5.20 1.81 8.38
CA THR A 242 -5.40 3.21 7.94
C THR A 242 -4.64 3.59 6.67
N VAL A 243 -3.81 2.68 6.16
CA VAL A 243 -3.07 2.84 4.90
C VAL A 243 -3.98 2.45 3.74
#